data_AF-A0A916HSI6-F1
#
_entry.id   AF-A0A916HSI6-F1
#
_cell.length_a   1.000
_cell.length_b   1.000
_cell.length_c   1.000
_cell.angle_alpha   90.00
_cell.angle_beta   90.00
_cell.angle_gamma   90.00
#
_symmetry.space_group_name_H-M   'P 1'
#
loop_
_entity.id
_entity.type
_entity.pdbx_description
1 polymer ?
#
loop_
_entity_poly.entity_id
_entity_poly.type
_entity_poly.pdbx_seq_one_letter_code
_entity_poly.pdbx_strand_id
1 'polypeptide(L)'
;MPVLKTLVEPKIKTRFRNIAKARGLSESELLRAVVLAATDQSKDTDQPIMPDAEKAESDRMTVRMPRFLMEATKKRSKAKGMAPSRWVTALVQSNLTGQPVMSDAELEGLQASGRELVAIGRNINQIAKSINQANIIHPGAFDKDWLPLIKLAELSQAITENRAAIRVLVRASQNAWKAD
;
A
#
# COMPACT_ATOMS: atom_id res chain seq x y z
N MET A 1 6.73 4.51 -37.41
CA MET A 1 7.45 4.73 -36.13
C MET A 1 8.95 4.81 -36.42
N PRO A 2 9.70 5.72 -35.78
CA PRO A 2 11.16 5.77 -35.93
C PRO A 2 11.81 4.50 -35.37
N VAL A 3 12.87 4.00 -36.02
CA VAL A 3 13.55 2.75 -35.65
C VAL A 3 15.05 3.00 -35.55
N LEU A 4 15.66 2.59 -34.44
CA LEU A 4 17.11 2.57 -34.27
C LEU A 4 17.67 1.26 -34.81
N LYS A 5 18.65 1.35 -35.71
CA LYS A 5 19.39 0.21 -36.26
C LYS A 5 20.86 0.56 -36.33
N THR A 6 21.72 -0.40 -36.01
CA THR A 6 23.17 -0.25 -36.13
C THR A 6 23.79 -1.57 -36.55
N LEU A 7 24.98 -1.51 -37.13
CA LEU A 7 25.76 -2.70 -37.49
C LEU A 7 26.61 -3.09 -36.28
N VAL A 8 26.56 -4.38 -35.93
CA VAL A 8 27.36 -4.96 -34.85
C VAL A 8 28.01 -6.23 -35.33
N GLU A 9 29.17 -6.56 -34.76
CA GLU A 9 29.84 -7.82 -35.05
C GLU A 9 28.95 -9.04 -34.67
N PRO A 10 29.07 -10.16 -35.38
CA PRO A 10 28.28 -11.38 -35.11
C PRO A 10 28.42 -11.89 -33.66
N LYS A 11 29.60 -11.70 -33.06
CA LYS A 11 29.89 -12.07 -31.66
C LYS A 11 29.07 -11.24 -30.67
N ILE A 12 28.97 -9.93 -30.91
CA ILE A 12 28.19 -9.01 -30.08
C ILE A 12 26.69 -9.30 -30.20
N LYS A 13 26.20 -9.56 -31.42
CA LYS A 13 24.79 -9.94 -31.64
C LYS A 13 24.41 -11.20 -30.87
N THR A 14 25.28 -12.22 -30.90
CA THR A 14 25.07 -13.47 -30.16
C THR A 14 25.04 -13.24 -28.65
N ARG A 15 25.97 -12.43 -28.12
CA ARG A 15 26.00 -12.08 -26.69
C ARG A 15 24.73 -11.32 -26.28
N PHE A 16 24.29 -10.37 -27.09
CA PHE A 16 23.10 -9.58 -26.83
C PHE A 16 21.82 -10.43 -26.80
N ARG A 17 21.68 -11.36 -27.76
CA ARG A 17 20.59 -12.36 -27.78
C ARG A 17 20.57 -13.22 -26.52
N ASN A 18 21.73 -13.67 -26.05
CA ASN A 18 21.80 -14.49 -24.84
C ASN A 18 21.38 -13.70 -23.59
N ILE A 19 21.76 -12.42 -23.50
CA ILE A 19 21.31 -11.53 -22.42
C ILE A 19 19.80 -11.33 -22.47
N ALA A 20 19.23 -11.10 -23.66
CA ALA A 20 17.79 -10.93 -23.83
C ALA A 20 17.03 -12.18 -23.37
N LYS A 21 17.48 -13.36 -23.83
CA LYS A 21 16.88 -14.65 -23.47
C LYS A 21 16.98 -14.94 -21.97
N ALA A 22 18.12 -14.67 -21.33
CA ALA A 22 18.31 -14.86 -19.90
C ALA A 22 17.35 -13.97 -19.06
N ARG A 23 16.96 -12.81 -19.59
CA ARG A 23 15.99 -11.89 -18.97
C ARG A 23 14.55 -12.13 -19.41
N GLY A 24 14.29 -13.13 -20.25
CA GLY A 24 12.95 -13.40 -20.80
C GLY A 24 12.44 -12.32 -21.76
N LEU A 25 13.33 -11.51 -22.33
CA LEU A 25 13.02 -10.43 -23.26
C LEU A 25 13.39 -10.81 -24.70
N SER A 26 12.72 -10.18 -25.67
CA SER A 26 13.15 -10.16 -27.07
C SER A 26 14.37 -9.25 -27.28
N GLU A 27 15.10 -9.44 -28.39
CA GLU A 27 16.24 -8.57 -28.74
C GLU A 27 15.80 -7.10 -28.86
N SER A 28 14.61 -6.85 -29.42
CA SER A 28 14.05 -5.50 -29.56
C SER A 28 13.65 -4.86 -28.23
N GLU A 29 13.12 -5.64 -27.28
CA GLU A 29 12.79 -5.16 -25.93
C GLU A 29 14.06 -4.83 -25.14
N LEU A 30 15.09 -5.67 -25.24
CA LEU A 30 16.38 -5.39 -24.61
C LEU A 30 17.03 -4.14 -25.23
N LEU A 31 16.99 -4.00 -26.57
CA LEU A 31 17.53 -2.81 -27.24
C LEU A 31 16.77 -1.54 -26.83
N ARG A 32 15.44 -1.61 -26.77
CA ARG A 32 14.60 -0.51 -26.26
C ARG A 32 15.00 -0.15 -24.84
N ALA A 33 15.15 -1.12 -23.94
CA ALA A 33 15.53 -0.87 -22.56
C ALA A 33 16.92 -0.21 -22.43
N VAL A 34 17.91 -0.66 -23.21
CA VAL A 34 19.26 -0.07 -23.23
C VAL A 34 19.25 1.35 -23.76
N VAL A 35 18.51 1.61 -24.84
CA VAL A 35 18.36 2.96 -25.41
C VAL A 35 17.69 3.88 -24.40
N LEU A 36 16.57 3.45 -23.81
CA LEU A 36 15.87 4.23 -22.78
C LEU A 36 16.83 4.54 -21.63
N ALA A 37 17.51 3.55 -21.05
CA ALA A 37 18.47 3.77 -19.97
C ALA A 37 19.63 4.72 -20.34
N ALA A 38 20.04 4.76 -21.61
CA ALA A 38 21.09 5.65 -22.09
C ALA A 38 20.59 7.07 -22.41
N THR A 39 19.31 7.24 -22.75
CA THR A 39 18.70 8.53 -23.09
C THR A 39 17.93 9.17 -21.95
N ASP A 40 17.55 8.37 -20.94
CA ASP A 40 16.77 8.81 -19.80
C ASP A 40 17.68 9.57 -18.82
N GLN A 41 17.70 10.90 -18.95
CA GLN A 41 18.33 11.79 -17.96
C GLN A 41 17.46 11.94 -16.71
N SER A 42 16.26 11.35 -16.70
CA SER A 42 15.32 11.38 -15.60
C SER A 42 15.70 10.28 -14.60
N LYS A 43 16.42 10.65 -13.52
CA LYS A 43 16.61 9.80 -12.33
C LYS A 43 15.30 9.52 -11.55
N ASP A 44 14.15 9.82 -12.13
CA ASP A 44 12.87 9.93 -11.43
C ASP A 44 11.93 8.73 -11.64
N THR A 45 12.34 7.76 -12.47
CA THR A 45 11.48 6.64 -12.90
C THR A 45 11.13 5.64 -11.79
N ASP A 46 11.83 5.69 -10.65
CA ASP A 46 11.63 4.78 -9.51
C ASP A 46 10.94 5.47 -8.32
N GLN A 47 10.50 6.72 -8.47
CA GLN A 47 9.75 7.39 -7.41
C GLN A 47 8.29 6.92 -7.39
N PRO A 48 7.73 6.64 -6.19
CA PRO A 48 6.33 6.30 -6.05
C PRO A 48 5.41 7.38 -6.64
N ILE A 49 4.43 6.99 -7.46
CA ILE A 49 3.43 7.92 -7.99
C ILE A 49 2.35 8.21 -6.95
N MET A 50 1.94 9.48 -6.83
CA MET A 50 0.79 9.85 -6.03
C MET A 50 -0.52 9.57 -6.78
N PRO A 51 -1.56 9.03 -6.11
CA PRO A 51 -2.88 8.89 -6.72
C PRO A 51 -3.45 10.25 -7.15
N ASP A 52 -3.89 10.36 -8.40
CA ASP A 52 -4.53 11.54 -8.97
C ASP A 52 -6.04 11.29 -9.08
N ALA A 53 -6.83 11.92 -8.20
CA ALA A 53 -8.27 11.73 -8.16
C ALA A 53 -8.99 12.30 -9.41
N GLU A 54 -8.37 13.25 -10.11
CA GLU A 54 -8.91 13.84 -11.33
C GLU A 54 -8.74 12.90 -12.54
N LYS A 55 -7.85 11.90 -12.44
CA LYS A 55 -7.59 10.87 -13.46
C LYS A 55 -8.00 9.48 -12.99
N ALA A 56 -9.18 9.37 -12.39
CA ALA A 56 -9.71 8.10 -11.88
C ALA A 56 -10.35 7.20 -12.97
N GLU A 57 -10.24 7.57 -14.25
CA GLU A 57 -10.77 6.76 -15.36
C GLU A 57 -10.00 5.43 -15.49
N SER A 58 -10.73 4.36 -15.84
CA SER A 58 -10.16 3.02 -15.91
C SER A 58 -9.71 2.65 -17.33
N ASP A 59 -8.44 2.32 -17.49
CA ASP A 59 -7.90 1.75 -18.73
C ASP A 59 -7.82 0.21 -18.67
N ARG A 60 -8.00 -0.43 -19.84
CA ARG A 60 -7.94 -1.90 -19.97
C ARG A 60 -6.63 -2.37 -20.58
N MET A 61 -5.83 -3.09 -19.78
CA MET A 61 -4.65 -3.82 -20.25
C MET A 61 -4.94 -5.33 -20.32
N THR A 62 -4.66 -5.96 -21.47
CA THR A 62 -4.79 -7.43 -21.62
C THR A 62 -3.41 -8.08 -21.56
N VAL A 63 -3.19 -8.96 -20.58
CA VAL A 63 -1.91 -9.66 -20.37
C VAL A 63 -2.08 -11.16 -20.60
N ARG A 64 -1.17 -11.75 -21.40
CA ARG A 64 -1.07 -13.22 -21.52
C ARG A 64 -0.06 -13.73 -20.51
N MET A 65 -0.45 -14.72 -19.72
CA MET A 65 0.41 -15.34 -18.70
C MET A 65 0.50 -16.85 -18.92
N PRO A 66 1.70 -17.45 -18.73
CA PRO A 66 1.86 -18.88 -18.61
C PRO A 66 0.90 -19.50 -17.58
N ARG A 67 0.49 -20.74 -17.82
CA ARG A 67 -0.51 -21.44 -16.98
C ARG A 67 -0.11 -21.51 -15.50
N PHE A 68 1.16 -21.80 -15.20
CA PHE A 68 1.64 -21.89 -13.81
C PHE A 68 1.51 -20.56 -13.06
N LEU A 69 1.77 -19.42 -13.73
CA LEU A 69 1.56 -18.09 -13.13
C LEU A 69 0.08 -17.83 -12.90
N MET A 70 -0.78 -18.16 -13.86
CA MET A 70 -2.23 -18.01 -13.70
C MET A 70 -2.78 -18.82 -12.51
N GLU A 71 -2.31 -20.05 -12.32
CA GLU A 71 -2.69 -20.89 -11.18
C GLU A 71 -2.22 -20.31 -9.84
N ALA A 72 -0.97 -19.83 -9.78
CA ALA A 72 -0.44 -19.15 -8.59
C ALA A 72 -1.22 -17.87 -8.26
N THR A 73 -1.54 -17.05 -9.27
CA THR A 73 -2.35 -15.84 -9.14
C THR A 73 -3.73 -16.15 -8.57
N LYS A 74 -4.42 -17.17 -9.10
CA LYS A 74 -5.74 -17.59 -8.60
C LYS A 74 -5.68 -18.02 -7.12
N LYS A 75 -4.64 -18.75 -6.73
CA LYS A 75 -4.47 -19.19 -5.35
C LYS A 75 -4.24 -18.01 -4.40
N ARG A 76 -3.34 -17.08 -4.76
CA ARG A 76 -3.04 -15.89 -3.95
C ARG A 76 -4.22 -14.92 -3.88
N SER A 77 -4.92 -14.69 -4.99
CA SER A 77 -6.08 -13.81 -5.01
C SER A 77 -7.21 -14.35 -4.13
N LYS A 78 -7.47 -15.67 -4.17
CA LYS A 78 -8.48 -16.33 -3.33
C LYS A 78 -8.16 -16.18 -1.84
N ALA A 79 -6.90 -16.36 -1.43
CA ALA A 79 -6.48 -16.19 -0.04
C ALA A 79 -6.70 -14.75 0.47
N LYS A 80 -6.69 -13.76 -0.43
CA LYS A 80 -6.95 -12.35 -0.14
C LYS A 80 -8.40 -11.91 -0.37
N GLY A 81 -9.31 -12.83 -0.71
CA GLY A 81 -10.71 -12.51 -1.00
C GLY A 81 -10.91 -11.70 -2.29
N MET A 82 -9.94 -11.73 -3.22
CA MET A 82 -9.96 -10.92 -4.45
C MET A 82 -10.14 -11.78 -5.71
N ALA A 83 -10.77 -11.19 -6.72
CA ALA A 83 -10.71 -11.70 -8.09
C ALA A 83 -9.25 -11.69 -8.61
N PRO A 84 -8.83 -12.64 -9.46
CA PRO A 84 -7.45 -12.69 -9.99
C PRO A 84 -7.02 -11.40 -10.67
N SER A 85 -7.90 -10.75 -11.45
CA SER A 85 -7.63 -9.47 -12.10
C SER A 85 -7.41 -8.35 -11.10
N ARG A 86 -8.30 -8.22 -10.09
CA ARG A 86 -8.18 -7.22 -9.01
C ARG A 86 -6.88 -7.38 -8.23
N TRP A 87 -6.46 -8.62 -7.97
CA TRP A 87 -5.19 -8.90 -7.30
C TRP A 87 -3.98 -8.46 -8.13
N VAL A 88 -4.00 -8.71 -9.45
CA VAL A 88 -2.94 -8.23 -10.36
C VAL A 88 -2.90 -6.71 -10.42
N THR A 89 -4.07 -6.04 -10.52
CA THR A 89 -4.15 -4.58 -10.47
C THR A 89 -3.63 -4.03 -9.15
N ALA A 90 -3.97 -4.65 -8.02
CA ALA A 90 -3.49 -4.26 -6.69
C ALA A 90 -1.97 -4.39 -6.56
N LEU A 91 -1.38 -5.45 -7.13
CA LEU A 91 0.06 -5.64 -7.18
C LEU A 91 0.76 -4.53 -7.99
N VAL A 92 0.24 -4.22 -9.19
CA VAL A 92 0.75 -3.14 -10.03
C VAL A 92 0.62 -1.79 -9.33
N GLN A 93 -0.56 -1.50 -8.77
CA GLN A 93 -0.81 -0.28 -8.02
C GLN A 93 0.16 -0.15 -6.85
N SER A 94 0.34 -1.21 -6.05
CA SER A 94 1.21 -1.16 -4.89
C SER A 94 2.68 -0.94 -5.25
N ASN A 95 3.11 -1.52 -6.37
CA ASN A 95 4.46 -1.31 -6.89
C ASN A 95 4.67 0.13 -7.40
N LEU A 96 3.68 0.70 -8.09
CA LEU A 96 3.77 2.06 -8.64
C LEU A 96 3.62 3.15 -7.57
N THR A 97 2.69 3.00 -6.62
CA THR A 97 2.41 4.03 -5.61
C THR A 97 3.27 3.90 -4.35
N GLY A 98 4.01 2.79 -4.20
CA GLY A 98 4.75 2.47 -2.98
C GLY A 98 3.85 2.26 -1.75
N GLN A 99 2.53 2.22 -1.94
CA GLN A 99 1.54 2.08 -0.87
C GLN A 99 0.87 0.70 -0.93
N PRO A 100 0.56 0.09 0.22
CA PRO A 100 -0.16 -1.18 0.23
C PRO A 100 -1.59 -1.00 -0.26
N VAL A 101 -2.09 -1.96 -1.05
CA VAL A 101 -3.53 -2.04 -1.37
C VAL A 101 -4.18 -2.95 -0.34
N MET A 102 -5.14 -2.42 0.41
CA MET A 102 -5.89 -3.18 1.41
C MET A 102 -7.05 -3.95 0.75
N SER A 103 -7.28 -5.18 1.21
CA SER A 103 -8.49 -5.95 0.89
C SER A 103 -9.71 -5.37 1.58
N ASP A 104 -10.90 -5.72 1.08
CA ASP A 104 -12.17 -5.22 1.61
C ASP A 104 -12.34 -5.61 3.09
N ALA A 105 -11.92 -6.83 3.46
CA ALA A 105 -11.93 -7.30 4.86
C ALA A 105 -10.93 -6.52 5.75
N GLU A 106 -9.74 -6.19 5.24
CA GLU A 106 -8.76 -5.37 5.97
C GLU A 106 -9.29 -3.93 6.16
N LEU A 107 -9.97 -3.37 5.15
CA LEU A 107 -10.61 -2.05 5.22
C LEU A 107 -11.77 -2.04 6.23
N GLU A 108 -12.63 -3.06 6.23
CA GLU A 108 -13.70 -3.19 7.22
C GLU A 108 -13.15 -3.27 8.65
N GLY A 109 -12.10 -4.05 8.88
CA GLY A 109 -11.42 -4.13 10.18
C GLY A 109 -10.83 -2.78 10.62
N LEU A 110 -10.25 -2.03 9.68
CA LEU A 110 -9.73 -0.69 9.95
C LEU A 110 -10.85 0.31 10.26
N GLN A 111 -11.96 0.26 9.52
CA GLN A 111 -13.13 1.12 9.77
C GLN A 111 -13.80 0.79 11.11
N ALA A 112 -13.92 -0.50 11.46
CA ALA A 112 -14.40 -0.92 12.77
C ALA A 112 -13.53 -0.35 13.90
N SER A 113 -12.22 -0.52 13.78
CA SER A 113 -11.24 0.06 14.73
C SER A 113 -11.35 1.58 14.82
N GLY A 114 -11.56 2.27 13.70
CA GLY A 114 -11.77 3.72 13.66
C GLY A 114 -13.05 4.15 14.38
N ARG A 115 -14.16 3.41 14.20
CA ARG A 115 -15.43 3.69 14.91
C ARG A 115 -15.28 3.56 16.42
N GLU A 116 -14.54 2.55 16.89
CA GLU A 116 -14.23 2.37 18.31
C GLU A 116 -13.44 3.56 18.87
N LEU A 117 -12.41 4.02 18.16
CA LEU A 117 -11.63 5.20 18.58
C LEU A 117 -12.50 6.47 18.67
N VAL A 118 -13.42 6.67 17.72
CA VAL A 118 -14.36 7.81 17.76
C VAL A 118 -15.30 7.70 18.96
N ALA A 119 -15.80 6.51 19.29
CA ALA A 119 -16.65 6.29 20.46
C ALA A 119 -15.88 6.58 21.76
N ILE A 120 -14.64 6.08 21.86
CA ILE A 120 -13.74 6.37 22.98
C ILE A 120 -13.52 7.88 23.13
N GLY A 121 -13.17 8.57 22.03
CA GLY A 121 -12.97 10.02 22.04
C GLY A 121 -14.22 10.81 22.46
N ARG A 122 -15.41 10.37 22.06
CA ARG A 122 -16.69 10.97 22.49
C ARG A 122 -16.89 10.83 24.00
N ASN A 123 -16.66 9.64 24.55
CA ASN A 123 -16.79 9.40 25.98
C ASN A 123 -15.80 10.26 26.79
N ILE A 124 -14.55 10.41 26.33
CA ILE A 124 -13.57 11.32 26.96
C ILE A 124 -14.08 12.76 26.95
N ASN A 125 -14.57 13.23 25.81
CA ASN A 125 -15.04 14.61 25.67
C ASN A 125 -16.27 14.88 26.57
N GLN A 126 -17.14 13.89 26.75
CA GLN A 126 -18.27 13.99 27.67
C GLN A 126 -17.82 14.05 29.12
N ILE A 127 -16.85 13.21 29.52
CA ILE A 127 -16.23 13.27 30.84
C ILE A 127 -15.69 14.69 31.04
N ALA A 128 -14.80 15.17 30.15
CA ALA A 128 -14.20 16.51 30.24
C ALA A 128 -15.25 17.64 30.38
N LYS A 129 -16.34 17.57 29.63
CA LYS A 129 -17.44 18.54 29.73
C LYS A 129 -18.18 18.46 31.07
N SER A 130 -18.50 17.26 31.55
CA SER A 130 -19.16 17.05 32.84
C SER A 130 -18.34 17.64 33.99
N ILE A 131 -17.02 17.46 33.92
CA ILE A 131 -16.07 18.01 34.90
C ILE A 131 -16.06 19.53 34.84
N ASN A 132 -15.92 20.10 33.63
CA ASN A 132 -15.90 21.54 33.46
C ASN A 132 -17.19 22.17 33.98
N GLN A 133 -18.35 21.57 33.67
CA GLN A 133 -19.64 22.01 34.17
C GLN A 133 -19.74 21.91 35.70
N ALA A 134 -19.30 20.80 36.27
CA ALA A 134 -19.41 20.58 37.70
C ALA A 134 -18.42 21.43 38.50
N ASN A 135 -17.25 21.79 37.95
CA ASN A 135 -16.33 22.78 38.52
C ASN A 135 -16.84 24.23 38.39
N ILE A 136 -17.67 24.53 37.38
CA ILE A 136 -18.36 25.83 37.29
C ILE A 136 -19.44 25.94 38.37
N ILE A 137 -20.21 24.88 38.61
CA ILE A 137 -21.31 24.86 39.59
C ILE A 137 -20.76 24.82 41.02
N HIS A 138 -19.69 24.07 41.25
CA HIS A 138 -19.01 23.96 42.54
C HIS A 138 -17.50 24.16 42.37
N PRO A 139 -17.01 25.41 42.47
CA PRO A 139 -15.59 25.71 42.36
C PRO A 139 -14.79 24.93 43.40
N GLY A 140 -13.90 24.04 42.93
CA GLY A 140 -13.07 23.20 43.82
C GLY A 140 -13.69 21.87 44.26
N ALA A 141 -14.87 21.48 43.73
CA ALA A 141 -15.46 20.15 44.02
C ALA A 141 -14.64 18.96 43.47
N PHE A 142 -13.72 19.24 42.56
CA PHE A 142 -12.84 18.27 41.93
C PHE A 142 -11.39 18.60 42.29
N ASP A 143 -10.96 18.20 43.49
CA ASP A 143 -9.56 18.35 43.93
C ASP A 143 -8.65 17.38 43.17
N LYS A 144 -7.38 17.75 42.89
CA LYS A 144 -6.43 17.17 41.90
C LYS A 144 -6.41 15.64 41.71
N ASP A 145 -6.89 14.88 42.69
CA ASP A 145 -6.99 13.41 42.73
C ASP A 145 -8.28 12.84 42.11
N TRP A 146 -9.22 13.68 41.66
CA TRP A 146 -10.55 13.28 41.21
C TRP A 146 -10.58 12.56 39.86
N LEU A 147 -9.51 12.69 39.07
CA LEU A 147 -9.35 11.92 37.85
C LEU A 147 -8.63 10.62 38.25
N PRO A 148 -9.30 9.44 38.22
CA PRO A 148 -8.59 8.21 38.49
C PRO A 148 -7.50 8.10 37.44
N LEU A 149 -6.25 8.35 37.83
CA LEU A 149 -5.07 8.22 36.95
C LEU A 149 -5.09 6.87 36.21
N ILE A 150 -5.69 5.87 36.85
CA ILE A 150 -6.00 4.54 36.32
C ILE A 150 -6.87 4.59 35.06
N LYS A 151 -7.98 5.35 35.03
CA LYS A 151 -8.86 5.44 33.85
C LYS A 151 -8.18 6.13 32.67
N LEU A 152 -7.36 7.15 32.91
CA LEU A 152 -6.58 7.76 31.83
C LEU A 152 -5.47 6.83 31.32
N ALA A 153 -4.83 6.09 32.22
CA ALA A 153 -3.79 5.12 31.88
C ALA A 153 -4.36 3.97 31.03
N GLU A 154 -5.50 3.38 31.43
CA GLU A 154 -6.23 2.36 30.67
C GLU A 154 -6.58 2.86 29.25
N LEU A 155 -6.97 4.12 29.13
CA LEU A 155 -7.38 4.73 27.87
C LEU A 155 -6.19 5.00 26.94
N SER A 156 -5.10 5.51 27.50
CA SER A 156 -3.82 5.66 26.78
C SER A 156 -3.28 4.30 26.33
N GLN A 157 -3.45 3.27 27.16
CA GLN A 157 -3.10 1.90 26.84
C GLN A 157 -3.96 1.35 25.69
N ALA A 158 -5.28 1.51 25.73
CA ALA A 158 -6.17 1.08 24.64
C ALA A 158 -5.84 1.77 23.30
N ILE A 159 -5.53 3.07 23.32
CA ILE A 159 -5.07 3.80 22.12
C ILE A 159 -3.74 3.25 21.60
N THR A 160 -2.81 2.90 22.50
CA THR A 160 -1.50 2.35 22.15
C THR A 160 -1.62 0.96 21.54
N GLU A 161 -2.45 0.10 22.12
CA GLU A 161 -2.77 -1.24 21.62
C GLU A 161 -3.43 -1.18 20.23
N ASN A 162 -4.40 -0.28 20.05
CA ASN A 162 -5.05 -0.08 18.75
C ASN A 162 -4.06 0.42 17.69
N ARG A 163 -3.20 1.40 18.02
CA ARG A 163 -2.12 1.85 17.13
C ARG A 163 -1.12 0.73 16.79
N ALA A 164 -0.85 -0.17 17.73
CA ALA A 164 -0.01 -1.34 17.46
C ALA A 164 -0.69 -2.29 16.47
N ALA A 165 -1.98 -2.61 16.68
CA ALA A 165 -2.77 -3.45 15.80
C ALA A 165 -2.85 -2.88 14.37
N ILE A 166 -3.12 -1.58 14.22
CA ILE A 166 -3.13 -0.91 12.90
C ILE A 166 -1.76 -0.99 12.23
N ARG A 167 -0.67 -0.76 12.97
CA ARG A 167 0.69 -0.88 12.41
C ARG A 167 1.00 -2.29 11.95
N VAL A 168 0.57 -3.32 12.67
CA VAL A 168 0.70 -4.73 12.26
C VAL A 168 -0.08 -4.98 10.98
N LEU A 169 -1.34 -4.52 10.90
CA LEU A 169 -2.17 -4.66 9.71
C LEU A 169 -1.54 -3.98 8.48
N VAL A 170 -1.08 -2.74 8.63
CA VAL A 170 -0.42 -1.99 7.54
C VAL A 170 0.86 -2.68 7.09
N ARG A 171 1.70 -3.17 8.02
CA ARG A 171 2.92 -3.92 7.68
C ARG A 171 2.61 -5.24 6.99
N ALA A 172 1.61 -5.99 7.48
CA ALA A 172 1.17 -7.23 6.85
C ALA A 172 0.67 -6.98 5.42
N SER A 173 -0.07 -5.89 5.21
CA SER A 173 -0.51 -5.47 3.89
C SER A 173 0.69 -5.07 3.01
N GLN A 174 1.64 -4.28 3.50
CA GLN A 174 2.86 -3.91 2.76
C GLN A 174 3.70 -5.12 2.34
N ASN A 175 3.89 -6.09 3.24
CA ASN A 175 4.66 -7.29 2.96
C ASN A 175 3.96 -8.21 1.96
N ALA A 176 2.62 -8.18 1.90
CA ALA A 176 1.86 -9.01 0.96
C ALA A 176 2.09 -8.64 -0.52
N TRP A 177 2.66 -7.47 -0.79
CA TRP A 177 2.88 -6.95 -2.14
C TRP A 177 4.35 -6.90 -2.56
N LYS A 178 5.28 -7.21 -1.65
CA LYS A 178 6.71 -7.33 -1.99
C LYS A 178 6.99 -8.70 -2.61
N ALA A 179 7.82 -8.72 -3.64
CA ALA A 179 8.48 -9.95 -4.04
C ALA A 179 9.55 -10.24 -2.98
N ASP A 180 9.58 -11.49 -2.47
CA ASP A 180 10.64 -11.97 -1.57
C ASP A 180 12.03 -11.85 -2.22
#